data_AF-U1N069-F1
#
_entry.id   AF-U1N069-F1
#
_cell.length_a   1.000
_cell.length_b   1.000
_cell.length_c   1.000
_cell.angle_alpha   90.00
_cell.angle_beta   90.00
_cell.angle_gamma   90.00
#
_symmetry.space_group_name_H-M   'P 1'
#
loop_
_entity.id
_entity.type
_entity.pdbx_description
1 polymer ?
#
loop_
_entity_poly.entity_id
_entity_poly.type
_entity_poly.pdbx_seq_one_letter_code
_entity_poly.pdbx_strand_id
1 'polypeptide(L)'
;MTTPTEFETYLVTQESLAAGRTTSEIVDAALAGDVDAVQVREKDASAAQQLAIARELRGPTADADVALLVNDRLDVALAADADGVHIGDDDLPVAAARAQFPDGIIGRSVSTVEAAQAAEADDADYLGVGAVYATDSKKMAAEKNGIGLETVAAIADSVSIPIVGIGGVTPNRAAAVTAAGADGVAAISAITAADDPEAATRRLSEAVTAGKRRAETPGAVDLDESLTAVTETAPLVTAITNAVTINDVAQTINHLGGLPVMSDDEREVEAMITGADACLLNMGTVSEVGEATMLTAGRAANDTGTPVVVDPVGVGATPTRDMVADRLLSELNVAVVKGNYGEITALAGDDATVRGVESVGEYDDIAETALVCARTYDTVVVASGETDVVATDHAAYKLSAGDPAMGEFVGTGCMLGGAVATVAGVADDPLEAALAGTLAIGVAGEAAA
;
A
#
# COMPACT_ATOMS: atom_id res chain seq x y z
N MET A 1 -2.66 24.23 11.49
CA MET A 1 -3.73 23.59 12.26
C MET A 1 -4.40 22.59 11.36
N THR A 2 -4.14 21.33 11.67
CA THR A 2 -4.59 20.16 10.91
C THR A 2 -6.10 20.19 10.68
N THR A 3 -6.49 20.05 9.43
CA THR A 3 -7.87 19.99 8.97
C THR A 3 -8.35 18.54 8.87
N PRO A 4 -9.67 18.27 8.89
CA PRO A 4 -10.15 16.89 8.87
C PRO A 4 -9.76 16.07 7.64
N THR A 5 -9.42 16.71 6.52
CA THR A 5 -8.86 16.05 5.33
C THR A 5 -7.45 15.50 5.54
N GLU A 6 -6.76 15.96 6.59
CA GLU A 6 -5.42 15.53 6.97
C GLU A 6 -5.46 14.48 8.10
N PHE A 7 -6.64 14.00 8.51
CA PHE A 7 -6.76 13.00 9.58
C PHE A 7 -6.45 11.58 9.10
N GLU A 8 -5.22 11.35 8.64
CA GLU A 8 -4.75 10.05 8.16
C GLU A 8 -4.65 9.04 9.31
N THR A 9 -4.07 9.47 10.43
CA THR A 9 -3.88 8.69 11.65
C THR A 9 -4.50 9.41 12.84
N TYR A 10 -5.57 8.82 13.38
CA TYR A 10 -6.38 9.43 14.43
C TYR A 10 -6.40 8.56 15.70
N LEU A 11 -5.82 9.06 16.80
CA LEU A 11 -5.90 8.42 18.10
C LEU A 11 -7.22 8.76 18.83
N VAL A 12 -7.92 7.73 19.29
CA VAL A 12 -9.02 7.86 20.26
C VAL A 12 -8.57 7.27 21.61
N THR A 13 -8.49 8.09 22.65
CA THR A 13 -7.92 7.67 23.95
C THR A 13 -8.84 6.71 24.70
N GLN A 14 -8.24 5.83 25.51
CA GLN A 14 -8.97 5.05 26.52
C GLN A 14 -8.00 4.50 27.58
N GLU A 15 -7.75 5.26 28.66
CA GLU A 15 -6.74 4.96 29.69
C GLU A 15 -6.89 3.56 30.31
N SER A 16 -8.12 3.04 30.41
CA SER A 16 -8.38 1.68 30.91
C SER A 16 -7.71 0.57 30.09
N LEU A 17 -7.25 0.84 28.87
CA LEU A 17 -6.52 -0.08 28.00
C LEU A 17 -5.01 0.18 27.98
N ALA A 18 -4.53 1.24 28.64
CA ALA A 18 -3.16 1.72 28.51
C ALA A 18 -2.12 0.93 29.33
N ALA A 19 -2.47 -0.25 29.84
CA ALA A 19 -1.59 -1.13 30.61
C ALA A 19 -0.83 -0.41 31.76
N GLY A 20 -1.48 0.57 32.40
CA GLY A 20 -0.93 1.33 33.53
C GLY A 20 -0.23 2.64 33.16
N ARG A 21 -0.15 2.99 31.88
CA ARG A 21 0.24 4.33 31.40
C ARG A 21 -0.94 5.29 31.46
N THR A 22 -0.66 6.56 31.67
CA THR A 22 -1.64 7.65 31.66
C THR A 22 -2.02 8.03 30.23
N THR A 23 -3.16 8.71 30.06
CA THR A 23 -3.56 9.23 28.74
C THR A 23 -2.49 10.16 28.14
N SER A 24 -1.88 11.01 28.96
CA SER A 24 -0.81 11.93 28.51
C SER A 24 0.42 11.19 28.00
N GLU A 25 0.87 10.13 28.68
CA GLU A 25 1.99 9.30 28.20
C GLU A 25 1.69 8.62 26.85
N ILE A 26 0.44 8.18 26.64
CA ILE A 26 0.03 7.60 25.36
C ILE A 26 -0.03 8.65 24.25
N VAL A 27 -0.53 9.85 24.56
CA VAL A 27 -0.60 10.95 23.59
C VAL A 27 0.78 11.45 23.22
N ASP A 28 1.69 11.64 24.19
CA ASP A 28 3.08 12.05 23.91
C ASP A 28 3.79 11.06 22.97
N ALA A 29 3.58 9.76 23.18
CA ALA A 29 4.14 8.73 22.30
C ALA A 29 3.48 8.75 20.90
N ALA A 30 2.16 8.98 20.81
CA ALA A 30 1.49 9.09 19.51
C ALA A 30 1.91 10.34 18.74
N LEU A 31 2.16 11.47 19.42
CA LEU A 31 2.72 12.68 18.81
C LEU A 31 4.12 12.42 18.22
N ALA A 32 4.98 11.66 18.92
CA ALA A 32 6.28 11.24 18.40
C ALA A 32 6.18 10.25 17.22
N GLY A 33 5.03 9.62 17.05
CA GLY A 33 4.71 8.71 15.95
C GLY A 33 3.93 9.36 14.81
N ASP A 34 3.86 10.70 14.79
CA ASP A 34 3.24 11.51 13.73
C ASP A 34 1.71 11.28 13.61
N VAL A 35 0.99 11.30 14.74
CA VAL A 35 -0.48 11.30 14.76
C VAL A 35 -1.06 12.66 14.32
N ASP A 36 -2.14 12.67 13.54
CA ASP A 36 -2.75 13.90 13.00
C ASP A 36 -3.86 14.47 13.90
N ALA A 37 -4.55 13.59 14.63
CA ALA A 37 -5.64 13.96 15.52
C ALA A 37 -5.69 13.11 16.79
N VAL A 38 -6.09 13.73 17.90
CA VAL A 38 -6.29 13.09 19.21
C VAL A 38 -7.69 13.41 19.72
N GLN A 39 -8.46 12.38 20.05
CA GLN A 39 -9.77 12.50 20.69
C GLN A 39 -9.73 12.00 22.12
N VAL A 40 -10.06 12.89 23.05
CA VAL A 40 -10.21 12.55 24.46
C VAL A 40 -11.51 11.77 24.67
N ARG A 41 -11.39 10.48 25.01
CA ARG A 41 -12.52 9.59 25.24
C ARG A 41 -12.32 8.66 26.45
N GLU A 42 -12.45 9.22 27.64
CA GLU A 42 -12.40 8.44 28.87
C GLU A 42 -13.81 8.07 29.35
N LYS A 43 -14.23 6.83 29.06
CA LYS A 43 -15.61 6.32 29.30
C LYS A 43 -16.09 6.44 30.74
N ASP A 44 -15.18 6.22 31.69
CA ASP A 44 -15.50 6.19 33.11
C ASP A 44 -15.18 7.53 33.82
N ALA A 45 -14.69 8.52 33.06
CA ALA A 45 -14.35 9.83 33.58
C ALA A 45 -15.58 10.75 33.63
N SER A 46 -15.71 11.48 34.73
CA SER A 46 -16.66 12.60 34.82
C SER A 46 -16.25 13.74 33.87
N ALA A 47 -17.20 14.63 33.56
CA ALA A 47 -16.93 15.83 32.77
C ALA A 47 -15.77 16.68 33.32
N ALA A 48 -15.64 16.77 34.66
CA ALA A 48 -14.55 17.51 35.29
C ALA A 48 -13.17 16.86 35.05
N GLN A 49 -13.12 15.52 35.04
CA GLN A 49 -11.91 14.77 34.72
C GLN A 49 -11.56 14.87 33.23
N GLN A 50 -12.54 14.71 32.34
CA GLN A 50 -12.33 14.88 30.90
C GLN A 50 -11.82 16.30 30.56
N LEU A 51 -12.37 17.34 31.21
CA LEU A 51 -11.90 18.71 31.05
C LEU A 51 -10.46 18.89 31.54
N ALA A 52 -10.08 18.25 32.65
CA ALA A 52 -8.72 18.31 33.15
C ALA A 52 -7.74 17.67 32.17
N ILE A 53 -8.06 16.49 31.65
CA ILE A 53 -7.26 15.78 30.65
C ILE A 53 -7.16 16.60 29.35
N ALA A 54 -8.27 17.08 28.81
CA ALA A 54 -8.26 17.88 27.59
C ALA A 54 -7.40 19.16 27.71
N ARG A 55 -7.44 19.84 28.86
CA ARG A 55 -6.58 21.01 29.12
C ARG A 55 -5.11 20.65 29.25
N GLU A 56 -4.80 19.49 29.81
CA GLU A 56 -3.43 18.99 29.90
C GLU A 56 -2.85 18.72 28.51
N LEU A 57 -3.64 18.12 27.61
CA LEU A 57 -3.23 17.76 26.26
C LEU A 57 -3.22 18.93 25.26
N ARG A 58 -3.92 20.04 25.57
CA ARG A 58 -4.05 21.20 24.66
C ARG A 58 -2.70 21.80 24.25
N GLY A 59 -1.79 21.99 25.21
CA GLY A 59 -0.46 22.56 24.93
C GLY A 59 0.35 21.67 23.97
N PRO A 60 0.64 20.41 24.35
CA PRO A 60 1.42 19.49 23.51
C PRO A 60 0.85 19.29 22.10
N THR A 61 -0.48 19.14 21.98
CA THR A 61 -1.13 18.97 20.67
C THR A 61 -1.03 20.22 19.81
N ALA A 62 -1.20 21.42 20.38
CA ALA A 62 -1.04 22.67 19.65
C ALA A 62 0.41 22.91 19.19
N ASP A 63 1.40 22.59 20.03
CA ASP A 63 2.82 22.72 19.70
C ASP A 63 3.23 21.78 18.54
N ALA A 64 2.56 20.64 18.40
CA ALA A 64 2.76 19.65 17.33
C ALA A 64 1.86 19.87 16.09
N ASP A 65 1.03 20.92 16.07
CA ASP A 65 0.00 21.17 15.05
C ASP A 65 -1.07 20.06 14.91
N VAL A 66 -1.26 19.24 15.95
CA VAL A 66 -2.20 18.11 15.99
C VAL A 66 -3.58 18.54 16.52
N ALA A 67 -4.65 18.09 15.87
CA ALA A 67 -6.00 18.44 16.27
C ALA A 67 -6.42 17.74 17.58
N LEU A 68 -6.92 18.51 18.55
CA LEU A 68 -7.48 17.99 19.81
C LEU A 68 -9.01 18.04 19.79
N LEU A 69 -9.65 16.88 19.86
CA LEU A 69 -11.10 16.73 19.91
C LEU A 69 -11.58 16.16 21.24
N VAL A 70 -12.83 16.46 21.59
CA VAL A 70 -13.49 15.85 22.75
C VAL A 70 -14.66 14.98 22.29
N ASN A 71 -14.76 13.78 22.83
CA ASN A 71 -15.87 12.86 22.53
C ASN A 71 -17.16 13.29 23.26
N ASP A 72 -18.27 13.35 22.54
CA ASP A 72 -19.68 13.56 22.95
C ASP A 72 -19.99 14.93 23.61
N ARG A 73 -19.02 15.53 24.30
CA ARG A 73 -19.22 16.63 25.27
C ARG A 73 -18.76 17.97 24.71
N LEU A 74 -19.64 18.63 23.95
CA LEU A 74 -19.37 19.97 23.39
C LEU A 74 -19.03 21.01 24.47
N ASP A 75 -19.67 20.96 25.63
CA ASP A 75 -19.40 21.87 26.74
C ASP A 75 -17.98 21.70 27.31
N VAL A 76 -17.44 20.47 27.29
CA VAL A 76 -16.05 20.19 27.67
C VAL A 76 -15.09 20.67 26.58
N ALA A 77 -15.40 20.45 25.30
CA ALA A 77 -14.59 20.95 24.18
C ALA A 77 -14.39 22.47 24.27
N LEU A 78 -15.49 23.22 24.40
CA LEU A 78 -15.46 24.68 24.53
C LEU A 78 -14.72 25.15 25.78
N ALA A 79 -14.88 24.46 26.92
CA ALA A 79 -14.21 24.81 28.17
C ALA A 79 -12.70 24.48 28.16
N ALA A 80 -12.28 23.54 27.32
CA ALA A 80 -10.90 23.12 27.15
C ALA A 80 -10.15 23.92 26.08
N ASP A 81 -10.85 24.74 25.28
CA ASP A 81 -10.31 25.35 24.06
C ASP A 81 -9.81 24.27 23.07
N ALA A 82 -10.58 23.18 22.98
CA ALA A 82 -10.33 22.10 22.03
C ALA A 82 -10.69 22.55 20.61
N ASP A 83 -10.07 21.93 19.62
CA ASP A 83 -10.27 22.21 18.20
C ASP A 83 -11.63 21.71 17.70
N GLY A 84 -12.18 20.68 18.36
CA GLY A 84 -13.43 20.09 17.93
C GLY A 84 -14.12 19.19 18.93
N VAL A 85 -15.29 18.69 18.51
CA VAL A 85 -16.10 17.68 19.18
C VAL A 85 -16.43 16.57 18.22
N HIS A 86 -16.56 15.34 18.70
CA HIS A 86 -17.10 14.23 17.92
C HIS A 86 -18.39 13.72 18.56
N ILE A 87 -19.42 13.51 17.76
CA ILE A 87 -20.79 13.28 18.21
C ILE A 87 -21.20 11.83 17.94
N GLY A 88 -21.67 11.14 18.97
CA GLY A 88 -22.29 9.82 18.89
C GLY A 88 -23.81 9.86 18.70
N ASP A 89 -24.44 8.68 18.67
CA ASP A 89 -25.86 8.52 18.33
C ASP A 89 -26.82 9.11 19.37
N ASP A 90 -26.40 9.13 20.65
CA ASP A 90 -27.22 9.55 21.79
C ASP A 90 -26.87 10.97 22.29
N ASP A 91 -26.06 11.71 21.52
CA ASP A 91 -25.50 13.00 21.91
C ASP A 91 -26.26 14.19 21.30
N LEU A 92 -25.69 15.39 21.42
CA LEU A 92 -26.27 16.59 20.82
C LEU A 92 -26.33 16.45 19.29
N PRO A 93 -27.45 16.78 18.62
CA PRO A 93 -27.50 16.78 17.15
C PRO A 93 -26.44 17.69 16.53
N VAL A 94 -25.87 17.30 15.39
CA VAL A 94 -24.79 18.03 14.69
C VAL A 94 -25.19 19.50 14.46
N ALA A 95 -26.38 19.75 13.91
CA ALA A 95 -26.87 21.11 13.69
C ALA A 95 -26.93 21.98 14.97
N ALA A 96 -27.24 21.37 16.12
CA ALA A 96 -27.27 22.07 17.40
C ALA A 96 -25.86 22.31 17.99
N ALA A 97 -24.91 21.42 17.68
CA ALA A 97 -23.51 21.62 18.00
C ALA A 97 -22.91 22.74 17.14
N ARG A 98 -23.14 22.73 15.82
CA ARG A 98 -22.69 23.76 14.88
C ARG A 98 -23.18 25.15 15.28
N ALA A 99 -24.43 25.28 15.71
CA ALA A 99 -24.98 26.56 16.18
C ALA A 99 -24.24 27.15 17.39
N GLN A 100 -23.61 26.30 18.22
CA GLN A 100 -22.86 26.70 19.41
C GLN A 100 -21.35 26.77 19.18
N PHE A 101 -20.84 26.06 18.17
CA PHE A 101 -19.43 26.03 17.81
C PHE A 101 -19.24 26.24 16.29
N PRO A 102 -19.50 27.46 15.78
CA PRO A 102 -19.53 27.71 14.34
C PRO A 102 -18.20 27.41 13.64
N ASP A 103 -17.09 27.76 14.29
CA ASP A 103 -15.74 27.65 13.72
C ASP A 103 -14.99 26.38 14.17
N GLY A 104 -15.61 25.54 15.01
CA GLY A 104 -14.99 24.32 15.55
C GLY A 104 -15.19 23.11 14.64
N ILE A 105 -14.32 22.12 14.76
CA ILE A 105 -14.44 20.86 14.03
C ILE A 105 -15.54 19.99 14.67
N ILE A 106 -16.48 19.49 13.89
CA ILE A 106 -17.60 18.65 14.33
C ILE A 106 -17.58 17.34 13.55
N GLY A 107 -17.18 16.27 14.23
CA GLY A 107 -17.24 14.90 13.70
C GLY A 107 -18.55 14.20 14.05
N ARG A 108 -18.99 13.27 13.22
CA ARG A 108 -20.15 12.40 13.51
C ARG A 108 -19.85 10.93 13.30
N SER A 109 -20.18 10.09 14.28
CA SER A 109 -20.16 8.63 14.11
C SER A 109 -21.29 8.16 13.18
N VAL A 110 -20.97 7.39 12.14
CA VAL A 110 -21.95 6.82 11.21
C VAL A 110 -21.64 5.36 10.86
N SER A 111 -22.64 4.63 10.40
CA SER A 111 -22.53 3.22 10.01
C SER A 111 -23.36 2.85 8.77
N THR A 112 -24.05 3.82 8.15
CA THR A 112 -24.82 3.64 6.92
C THR A 112 -24.71 4.87 6.03
N VAL A 113 -24.98 4.70 4.74
CA VAL A 113 -24.99 5.77 3.74
C VAL A 113 -25.99 6.87 4.11
N GLU A 114 -27.20 6.49 4.55
CA GLU A 114 -28.23 7.47 4.89
C GLU A 114 -27.83 8.33 6.10
N ALA A 115 -27.15 7.73 7.08
CA ALA A 115 -26.64 8.45 8.25
C ALA A 115 -25.48 9.39 7.87
N ALA A 116 -24.61 8.96 6.95
CA ALA A 116 -23.52 9.78 6.42
C ALA A 116 -24.05 11.03 5.71
N GLN A 117 -24.98 10.85 4.77
CA GLN A 117 -25.60 11.95 4.02
C GLN A 117 -26.37 12.92 4.93
N ALA A 118 -27.07 12.39 5.94
CA ALA A 118 -27.76 13.22 6.92
C ALA A 118 -26.78 14.06 7.77
N ALA A 119 -25.66 13.46 8.18
CA ALA A 119 -24.63 14.15 8.95
C ALA A 119 -23.95 15.26 8.14
N GLU A 120 -23.65 15.02 6.86
CA GLU A 120 -23.13 16.03 5.93
C GLU A 120 -24.14 17.17 5.73
N ALA A 121 -25.42 16.84 5.52
CA ALA A 121 -26.47 17.85 5.38
C ALA A 121 -26.67 18.71 6.65
N ASP A 122 -26.33 18.17 7.82
CA ASP A 122 -26.34 18.85 9.10
C ASP A 122 -25.02 19.61 9.42
N ASP A 123 -24.10 19.71 8.46
CA ASP A 123 -22.85 20.50 8.52
C ASP A 123 -21.77 19.88 9.44
N ALA A 124 -21.67 18.55 9.44
CA ALA A 124 -20.51 17.85 9.98
C ALA A 124 -19.27 18.06 9.11
N ASP A 125 -18.09 18.24 9.71
CA ASP A 125 -16.84 18.45 8.97
C ASP A 125 -16.18 17.13 8.55
N TYR A 126 -16.46 16.04 9.26
CA TYR A 126 -15.97 14.69 8.92
C TYR A 126 -16.80 13.59 9.57
N LEU A 127 -16.62 12.37 9.09
CA LEU A 127 -17.35 11.19 9.57
C LEU A 127 -16.41 10.14 10.19
N GLY A 128 -16.78 9.63 11.36
CA GLY A 128 -16.19 8.41 11.92
C GLY A 128 -17.02 7.21 11.47
N VAL A 129 -16.52 6.44 10.50
CA VAL A 129 -17.24 5.35 9.85
C VAL A 129 -16.91 4.04 10.58
N GLY A 130 -17.87 3.45 11.27
CA GLY A 130 -17.60 2.21 12.00
C GLY A 130 -18.72 1.63 12.87
N ALA A 131 -18.50 0.46 13.46
CA ALA A 131 -17.22 -0.26 13.47
C ALA A 131 -16.94 -1.04 12.17
N VAL A 132 -15.81 -0.75 11.49
CA VAL A 132 -15.43 -1.38 10.21
C VAL A 132 -15.25 -2.88 10.37
N TYR A 133 -14.46 -3.27 11.38
CA TYR A 133 -14.27 -4.66 11.80
C TYR A 133 -14.90 -4.88 13.17
N ALA A 134 -15.24 -6.14 13.46
CA ALA A 134 -15.77 -6.51 14.77
C ALA A 134 -14.81 -6.11 15.90
N THR A 135 -15.33 -5.44 16.92
CA THR A 135 -14.57 -4.96 18.08
C THR A 135 -15.42 -4.95 19.35
N ASP A 136 -14.75 -5.03 20.50
CA ASP A 136 -15.36 -4.89 21.83
C ASP A 136 -15.17 -3.48 22.44
N SER A 137 -14.57 -2.54 21.68
CA SER A 137 -14.25 -1.19 22.17
C SER A 137 -15.48 -0.30 22.43
N LYS A 138 -16.67 -0.64 21.92
CA LYS A 138 -17.93 0.06 22.24
C LYS A 138 -19.08 -0.94 22.19
N LYS A 139 -19.99 -0.89 23.17
CA LYS A 139 -21.24 -1.67 23.13
C LYS A 139 -22.15 -1.06 22.07
N MET A 140 -22.50 -1.83 21.06
CA MET A 140 -23.37 -1.41 19.96
C MET A 140 -24.23 -2.58 19.48
N ALA A 141 -25.25 -2.28 18.67
CA ALA A 141 -26.06 -3.30 18.01
C ALA A 141 -25.17 -4.17 17.10
N ALA A 142 -25.47 -5.47 17.01
CA ALA A 142 -24.65 -6.43 16.27
C ALA A 142 -24.47 -6.03 14.79
N GLU A 143 -25.50 -5.43 14.19
CA GLU A 143 -25.50 -4.93 12.82
C GLU A 143 -24.55 -3.75 12.57
N LYS A 144 -24.14 -3.02 13.62
CA LYS A 144 -23.17 -1.91 13.54
C LYS A 144 -21.74 -2.35 13.84
N ASN A 145 -21.53 -3.62 14.22
CA ASN A 145 -20.23 -4.15 14.62
C ASN A 145 -19.63 -5.04 13.52
N GLY A 146 -18.78 -4.44 12.68
CA GLY A 146 -18.23 -5.11 11.51
C GLY A 146 -19.05 -4.83 10.25
N ILE A 147 -19.23 -3.54 9.92
CA ILE A 147 -19.97 -3.10 8.73
C ILE A 147 -19.29 -3.48 7.40
N GLY A 148 -17.99 -3.84 7.45
CA GLY A 148 -17.23 -4.28 6.29
C GLY A 148 -16.73 -3.14 5.41
N LEU A 149 -15.78 -3.47 4.52
CA LEU A 149 -15.14 -2.52 3.61
C LEU A 149 -16.10 -2.05 2.51
N GLU A 150 -17.07 -2.87 2.10
CA GLU A 150 -18.05 -2.46 1.09
C GLU A 150 -18.92 -1.30 1.58
N THR A 151 -19.26 -1.28 2.87
CA THR A 151 -20.01 -0.18 3.48
C THR A 151 -19.14 1.08 3.60
N VAL A 152 -17.84 0.93 3.85
CA VAL A 152 -16.89 2.07 3.84
C VAL A 152 -16.88 2.72 2.46
N ALA A 153 -16.70 1.92 1.40
CA ALA A 153 -16.71 2.40 0.02
C ALA A 153 -18.04 3.06 -0.36
N ALA A 154 -19.17 2.44 -0.04
CA ALA A 154 -20.48 3.01 -0.33
C ALA A 154 -20.72 4.35 0.40
N ILE A 155 -20.17 4.52 1.61
CA ILE A 155 -20.23 5.80 2.33
C ILE A 155 -19.31 6.83 1.68
N ALA A 156 -18.06 6.46 1.36
CA ALA A 156 -17.09 7.33 0.70
C ALA A 156 -17.67 7.92 -0.60
N ASP A 157 -18.30 7.09 -1.43
CA ASP A 157 -18.93 7.51 -2.69
C ASP A 157 -20.16 8.42 -2.50
N SER A 158 -20.73 8.47 -1.30
CA SER A 158 -22.02 9.12 -1.03
C SER A 158 -21.93 10.53 -0.45
N VAL A 159 -20.74 10.95 0.00
CA VAL A 159 -20.49 12.24 0.66
C VAL A 159 -19.25 12.91 0.06
N SER A 160 -19.09 14.21 0.33
CA SER A 160 -17.95 15.01 -0.11
C SER A 160 -17.02 15.45 1.03
N ILE A 161 -17.44 15.24 2.28
CA ILE A 161 -16.63 15.49 3.49
C ILE A 161 -15.75 14.27 3.81
N PRO A 162 -14.58 14.49 4.46
CA PRO A 162 -13.64 13.40 4.75
C PRO A 162 -14.22 12.36 5.70
N ILE A 163 -13.80 11.11 5.52
CA ILE A 163 -14.19 9.97 6.35
C ILE A 163 -12.97 9.28 6.97
N VAL A 164 -13.11 8.91 8.23
CA VAL A 164 -12.10 8.15 8.98
C VAL A 164 -12.71 6.83 9.41
N GLY A 165 -12.12 5.72 8.96
CA GLY A 165 -12.58 4.38 9.34
C GLY A 165 -12.17 4.03 10.77
N ILE A 166 -13.11 3.56 11.58
CA ILE A 166 -12.88 3.21 12.99
C ILE A 166 -13.47 1.84 13.34
N GLY A 167 -12.87 1.18 14.33
CA GLY A 167 -13.41 -0.05 14.92
C GLY A 167 -12.70 -1.30 14.40
N GLY A 168 -11.93 -1.93 15.29
CA GLY A 168 -11.14 -3.12 14.98
C GLY A 168 -10.01 -2.90 13.95
N VAL A 169 -9.64 -1.64 13.71
CA VAL A 169 -8.51 -1.25 12.86
C VAL A 169 -7.20 -1.48 13.60
N THR A 170 -6.24 -2.05 12.89
CA THR A 170 -4.85 -2.29 13.28
C THR A 170 -3.95 -1.92 12.09
N PRO A 171 -2.62 -1.79 12.24
CA PRO A 171 -1.73 -1.52 11.11
C PRO A 171 -1.96 -2.47 9.92
N ASN A 172 -2.10 -3.77 10.18
CA ASN A 172 -2.33 -4.78 9.13
C ASN A 172 -3.72 -4.70 8.45
N ARG A 173 -4.63 -3.86 8.95
CA ARG A 173 -5.99 -3.68 8.40
C ARG A 173 -6.21 -2.28 7.82
N ALA A 174 -5.41 -1.30 8.24
CA ALA A 174 -5.62 0.10 7.88
C ALA A 174 -5.56 0.34 6.37
N ALA A 175 -4.60 -0.28 5.67
CA ALA A 175 -4.45 -0.13 4.23
C ALA A 175 -5.72 -0.51 3.44
N ALA A 176 -6.44 -1.54 3.89
CA ALA A 176 -7.67 -1.97 3.22
C ALA A 176 -8.84 -1.00 3.46
N VAL A 177 -8.83 -0.28 4.59
CA VAL A 177 -9.85 0.73 4.93
C VAL A 177 -9.67 1.98 4.07
N THR A 178 -8.44 2.44 3.90
CA THR A 178 -8.14 3.61 3.06
C THR A 178 -8.22 3.27 1.58
N ALA A 179 -7.83 2.04 1.18
CA ALA A 179 -8.08 1.53 -0.18
C ALA A 179 -9.59 1.48 -0.53
N ALA A 180 -10.47 1.33 0.46
CA ALA A 180 -11.92 1.40 0.29
C ALA A 180 -12.46 2.84 0.20
N GLY A 181 -11.59 3.87 0.18
CA GLY A 181 -11.98 5.27 0.01
C GLY A 181 -12.01 6.10 1.29
N ALA A 182 -11.51 5.58 2.42
CA ALA A 182 -11.34 6.41 3.62
C ALA A 182 -10.10 7.31 3.54
N ASP A 183 -10.22 8.55 4.00
CA ASP A 183 -9.12 9.53 4.07
C ASP A 183 -8.10 9.19 5.17
N GLY A 184 -8.51 8.35 6.13
CA GLY A 184 -7.64 7.88 7.19
C GLY A 184 -8.31 6.86 8.09
N VAL A 185 -7.64 6.51 9.17
CA VAL A 185 -8.14 5.56 10.17
C VAL A 185 -8.01 6.07 11.60
N ALA A 186 -8.98 5.68 12.43
CA ALA A 186 -8.95 5.93 13.85
C ALA A 186 -8.74 4.63 14.64
N ALA A 187 -7.86 4.71 15.63
CA ALA A 187 -7.46 3.59 16.46
C ALA A 187 -7.61 3.91 17.96
N ILE A 188 -8.06 2.91 18.71
CA ILE A 188 -8.07 2.92 20.18
C ILE A 188 -6.98 1.96 20.67
N SER A 189 -7.31 0.67 20.75
CA SER A 189 -6.43 -0.34 21.35
C SER A 189 -5.15 -0.58 20.57
N ALA A 190 -5.16 -0.39 19.25
CA ALA A 190 -3.97 -0.60 18.42
C ALA A 190 -2.81 0.36 18.77
N ILE A 191 -3.12 1.54 19.33
CA ILE A 191 -2.12 2.49 19.84
C ILE A 191 -2.07 2.44 21.36
N THR A 192 -3.21 2.63 22.03
CA THR A 192 -3.26 2.77 23.51
C THR A 192 -2.76 1.51 24.24
N ALA A 193 -3.06 0.31 23.72
CA ALA A 193 -2.66 -0.94 24.35
C ALA A 193 -1.33 -1.51 23.81
N ALA A 194 -0.69 -0.84 22.84
CA ALA A 194 0.58 -1.29 22.29
C ALA A 194 1.69 -1.24 23.35
N ASP A 195 2.67 -2.13 23.25
CA ASP A 195 3.88 -2.05 24.09
C ASP A 195 4.67 -0.76 23.78
N ASP A 196 4.69 -0.37 22.50
CA ASP A 196 5.31 0.84 21.98
C ASP A 196 4.28 1.64 21.15
N PRO A 197 3.58 2.61 21.77
CA PRO A 197 2.57 3.42 21.07
C PRO A 197 3.15 4.31 19.96
N GLU A 198 4.40 4.77 20.07
CA GLU A 198 5.05 5.58 19.02
C GLU A 198 5.21 4.73 17.76
N ALA A 199 5.84 3.56 17.89
CA ALA A 199 6.04 2.66 16.77
C ALA A 199 4.71 2.11 16.22
N ALA A 200 3.69 1.94 17.06
CA ALA A 200 2.36 1.52 16.60
C ALA A 200 1.67 2.60 15.76
N THR A 201 1.83 3.88 16.13
CA THR A 201 1.29 5.02 15.40
C THR A 201 1.97 5.16 14.04
N ARG A 202 3.31 5.10 14.00
CA ARG A 202 4.06 5.19 12.74
C ARG A 202 3.68 4.09 11.73
N ARG A 203 3.56 2.84 12.20
CA ARG A 203 3.08 1.72 11.35
C ARG A 203 1.66 1.92 10.84
N LEU A 204 0.82 2.61 11.60
CA LEU A 204 -0.56 2.90 11.18
C LEU A 204 -0.56 3.95 10.05
N SER A 205 0.23 5.01 10.20
CA SER A 205 0.45 6.03 9.17
C SER A 205 1.01 5.42 7.88
N GLU A 206 2.07 4.61 7.96
CA GLU A 206 2.65 3.90 6.81
C GLU A 206 1.61 3.03 6.08
N ALA A 207 0.76 2.32 6.83
CA ALA A 207 -0.30 1.50 6.26
C ALA A 207 -1.42 2.33 5.61
N VAL A 208 -1.75 3.51 6.17
CA VAL A 208 -2.72 4.44 5.58
C VAL A 208 -2.21 4.94 4.23
N THR A 209 -0.96 5.43 4.19
CA THR A 209 -0.32 5.91 2.95
C THR A 209 -0.26 4.79 1.90
N ALA A 210 0.11 3.58 2.31
CA ALA A 210 0.11 2.42 1.41
C ALA A 210 -1.29 2.13 0.85
N GLY A 211 -2.34 2.20 1.66
CA GLY A 211 -3.71 1.99 1.20
C GLY A 211 -4.24 3.08 0.29
N LYS A 212 -3.85 4.35 0.51
CA LYS A 212 -4.19 5.45 -0.41
C LYS A 212 -3.59 5.24 -1.81
N ARG A 213 -2.31 4.85 -1.88
CA ARG A 213 -1.67 4.47 -3.16
C ARG A 213 -2.39 3.31 -3.86
N ARG A 214 -2.99 2.38 -3.11
CA ARG A 214 -3.79 1.27 -3.67
C ARG A 214 -5.17 1.71 -4.17
N ALA A 215 -5.76 2.77 -3.62
CA ALA A 215 -7.04 3.32 -4.09
C ALA A 215 -6.89 4.04 -5.44
N GLU A 216 -5.70 4.58 -5.70
CA GLU A 216 -5.35 5.16 -6.99
C GLU A 216 -5.29 4.06 -8.04
N THR A 217 -6.39 3.91 -8.81
CA THR A 217 -6.26 3.28 -10.13
C THR A 217 -5.30 4.17 -10.90
N PRO A 218 -4.14 3.69 -11.38
CA PRO A 218 -3.32 4.47 -12.27
C PRO A 218 -4.23 4.96 -13.39
N GLY A 219 -4.30 6.28 -13.57
CA GLY A 219 -4.71 6.83 -14.85
C GLY A 219 -3.85 6.19 -15.96
N ALA A 220 -4.28 6.34 -17.21
CA ALA A 220 -3.48 5.85 -18.34
C ALA A 220 -1.99 6.17 -18.13
N VAL A 221 -1.14 5.14 -18.10
CA VAL A 221 0.30 5.32 -17.93
C VAL A 221 0.82 6.18 -19.08
N ASP A 222 1.45 7.31 -18.75
CA ASP A 222 2.07 8.17 -19.75
C ASP A 222 3.45 7.60 -20.10
N LEU A 223 3.45 6.74 -21.12
CA LEU A 223 4.68 6.10 -21.60
C LEU A 223 5.73 7.13 -22.04
N ASP A 224 5.32 8.26 -22.61
CA ASP A 224 6.25 9.29 -23.06
C ASP A 224 6.93 9.96 -21.87
N GLU A 225 6.20 10.18 -20.77
CA GLU A 225 6.76 10.69 -19.51
C GLU A 225 7.78 9.71 -18.91
N SER A 226 7.41 8.43 -18.73
CA SER A 226 8.31 7.43 -18.16
C SER A 226 9.57 7.24 -19.01
N LEU A 227 9.45 7.21 -20.35
CA LEU A 227 10.61 7.11 -21.25
C LEU A 227 11.47 8.38 -21.24
N THR A 228 10.86 9.56 -21.10
CA THR A 228 11.60 10.82 -20.95
C THR A 228 12.43 10.77 -19.66
N ALA A 229 11.84 10.37 -18.54
CA ALA A 229 12.53 10.24 -17.25
C ALA A 229 13.74 9.29 -17.32
N VAL A 230 13.59 8.15 -18.03
CA VAL A 230 14.70 7.23 -18.29
C VAL A 230 15.82 7.93 -19.05
N THR A 231 15.51 8.65 -20.15
CA THR A 231 16.54 9.31 -20.96
C THR A 231 17.23 10.49 -20.27
N GLU A 232 16.52 11.22 -19.40
CA GLU A 232 17.08 12.34 -18.64
C GLU A 232 17.98 11.87 -17.49
N THR A 233 17.61 10.78 -16.83
CA THR A 233 18.34 10.24 -15.68
C THR A 233 19.47 9.30 -16.10
N ALA A 234 19.26 8.52 -17.16
CA ALA A 234 20.11 7.43 -17.62
C ALA A 234 20.43 6.41 -16.51
N PRO A 235 19.41 5.70 -15.98
CA PRO A 235 19.55 4.85 -14.81
C PRO A 235 20.56 3.71 -15.03
N LEU A 236 21.42 3.47 -14.05
CA LEU A 236 22.38 2.37 -14.02
C LEU A 236 21.68 1.07 -13.61
N VAL A 237 21.53 0.14 -14.54
CA VAL A 237 20.82 -1.13 -14.33
C VAL A 237 21.83 -2.27 -14.23
N THR A 238 21.93 -2.88 -13.05
CA THR A 238 22.73 -4.10 -12.88
C THR A 238 21.86 -5.32 -13.19
N ALA A 239 22.23 -6.09 -14.20
CA ALA A 239 21.48 -7.26 -14.63
C ALA A 239 22.34 -8.53 -14.53
N ILE A 240 21.90 -9.46 -13.69
CA ILE A 240 22.43 -10.82 -13.59
C ILE A 240 21.51 -11.70 -14.41
N THR A 241 21.99 -12.17 -15.56
CA THR A 241 21.18 -12.90 -16.52
C THR A 241 21.94 -14.04 -17.21
N ASN A 242 21.24 -14.78 -18.05
CA ASN A 242 21.78 -15.92 -18.75
C ASN A 242 22.64 -15.52 -19.97
N ALA A 243 23.63 -16.34 -20.27
CA ALA A 243 24.55 -16.13 -21.39
C ALA A 243 23.88 -16.18 -22.78
N VAL A 244 22.64 -16.65 -22.90
CA VAL A 244 21.92 -16.71 -24.19
C VAL A 244 21.45 -15.32 -24.60
N THR A 245 20.94 -14.53 -23.65
CA THR A 245 20.24 -13.26 -23.90
C THR A 245 20.94 -12.05 -23.31
N ILE A 246 22.09 -12.22 -22.64
CA ILE A 246 22.84 -11.14 -21.97
C ILE A 246 23.10 -9.92 -22.87
N ASN A 247 23.45 -10.13 -24.14
CA ASN A 247 23.66 -9.04 -25.08
C ASN A 247 22.33 -8.33 -25.40
N ASP A 248 21.24 -9.07 -25.60
CA ASP A 248 19.95 -8.49 -25.98
C ASP A 248 19.32 -7.71 -24.83
N VAL A 249 19.46 -8.21 -23.59
CA VAL A 249 19.09 -7.48 -22.37
C VAL A 249 19.92 -6.20 -22.23
N ALA A 250 21.24 -6.28 -22.41
CA ALA A 250 22.11 -5.09 -22.37
C ALA A 250 21.74 -4.05 -23.43
N GLN A 251 21.47 -4.50 -24.66
CA GLN A 251 21.05 -3.60 -25.72
C GLN A 251 19.67 -3.02 -25.43
N THR A 252 18.73 -3.78 -24.88
CA THR A 252 17.40 -3.27 -24.52
C THR A 252 17.51 -2.13 -23.52
N ILE A 253 18.24 -2.33 -22.42
CA ILE A 253 18.49 -1.29 -21.40
C ILE A 253 19.11 -0.04 -22.06
N ASN A 254 20.15 -0.23 -22.87
CA ASN A 254 20.85 0.86 -23.54
C ASN A 254 19.97 1.63 -24.55
N HIS A 255 19.11 0.94 -25.31
CA HIS A 255 18.24 1.59 -26.30
C HIS A 255 17.07 2.34 -25.67
N LEU A 256 16.65 1.96 -24.46
CA LEU A 256 15.68 2.72 -23.68
C LEU A 256 16.29 3.96 -23.02
N GLY A 257 17.63 4.07 -22.96
CA GLY A 257 18.35 5.20 -22.38
C GLY A 257 19.06 4.90 -21.06
N GLY A 258 18.93 3.68 -20.53
CA GLY A 258 19.65 3.23 -19.33
C GLY A 258 21.10 2.84 -19.60
N LEU A 259 21.84 2.59 -18.53
CA LEU A 259 23.25 2.19 -18.54
C LEU A 259 23.37 0.74 -18.04
N PRO A 260 23.61 -0.26 -18.92
CA PRO A 260 23.66 -1.65 -18.52
C PRO A 260 24.98 -2.04 -17.83
N VAL A 261 24.88 -2.74 -16.70
CA VAL A 261 25.98 -3.43 -16.02
C VAL A 261 25.66 -4.93 -15.97
N MET A 262 26.55 -5.76 -16.50
CA MET A 262 26.31 -7.20 -16.72
C MET A 262 27.27 -8.09 -15.92
N SER A 263 27.72 -7.63 -14.74
CA SER A 263 28.65 -8.39 -13.90
C SER A 263 27.89 -9.36 -12.98
N ASP A 264 28.27 -10.64 -13.02
CA ASP A 264 27.76 -11.71 -12.17
C ASP A 264 28.83 -12.26 -11.20
N ASP A 265 29.88 -11.48 -10.93
CA ASP A 265 30.95 -11.88 -10.01
C ASP A 265 30.61 -11.49 -8.56
N GLU A 266 30.38 -12.50 -7.73
CA GLU A 266 30.04 -12.36 -6.30
C GLU A 266 31.03 -11.46 -5.53
N ARG A 267 32.28 -11.32 -5.99
CA ARG A 267 33.30 -10.50 -5.32
C ARG A 267 33.13 -8.99 -5.51
N GLU A 268 32.36 -8.56 -6.51
CA GLU A 268 32.13 -7.15 -6.81
C GLU A 268 30.65 -6.77 -6.93
N VAL A 269 29.74 -7.75 -7.02
CA VAL A 269 28.32 -7.51 -7.28
C VAL A 269 27.67 -6.58 -6.23
N GLU A 270 28.03 -6.70 -4.96
CA GLU A 270 27.56 -5.81 -3.89
C GLU A 270 27.97 -4.34 -4.14
N ALA A 271 29.22 -4.13 -4.58
CA ALA A 271 29.72 -2.80 -4.88
C ALA A 271 29.08 -2.21 -6.15
N MET A 272 28.75 -3.05 -7.14
CA MET A 272 28.02 -2.62 -8.33
C MET A 272 26.59 -2.19 -8.00
N ILE A 273 25.89 -2.97 -7.16
CA ILE A 273 24.52 -2.66 -6.74
C ILE A 273 24.44 -1.38 -5.92
N THR A 274 25.43 -1.11 -5.06
CA THR A 274 25.47 0.11 -4.24
C THR A 274 25.38 1.40 -5.07
N GLY A 275 25.83 1.36 -6.34
CA GLY A 275 25.76 2.49 -7.27
C GLY A 275 24.67 2.35 -8.34
N ALA A 276 23.83 1.33 -8.27
CA ALA A 276 22.82 1.03 -9.27
C ALA A 276 21.45 1.64 -8.90
N ASP A 277 20.72 2.05 -9.93
CA ASP A 277 19.36 2.57 -9.81
C ASP A 277 18.33 1.44 -9.90
N ALA A 278 18.67 0.29 -10.50
CA ALA A 278 17.84 -0.91 -10.48
C ALA A 278 18.66 -2.21 -10.60
N CYS A 279 18.07 -3.31 -10.13
CA CYS A 279 18.66 -4.65 -10.18
C CYS A 279 17.72 -5.64 -10.89
N LEU A 280 18.20 -6.31 -11.94
CA LEU A 280 17.50 -7.42 -12.60
C LEU A 280 18.16 -8.75 -12.23
N LEU A 281 17.38 -9.67 -11.66
CA LEU A 281 17.77 -11.05 -11.35
C LEU A 281 17.02 -12.03 -12.26
N ASN A 282 17.72 -12.58 -13.25
CA ASN A 282 17.14 -13.49 -14.24
C ASN A 282 17.67 -14.92 -14.07
N MET A 283 16.75 -15.86 -13.85
CA MET A 283 17.06 -17.26 -13.56
C MET A 283 17.34 -18.13 -14.80
N GLY A 284 17.59 -17.56 -15.99
CA GLY A 284 17.71 -18.32 -17.23
C GLY A 284 18.74 -19.47 -17.16
N THR A 285 19.84 -19.26 -16.43
CA THR A 285 20.82 -20.31 -16.10
C THR A 285 20.95 -20.45 -14.58
N VAL A 286 20.43 -21.54 -14.02
CA VAL A 286 20.55 -21.83 -12.58
C VAL A 286 21.83 -22.62 -12.29
N SER A 287 22.60 -22.14 -11.32
CA SER A 287 23.75 -22.84 -10.72
C SER A 287 23.89 -22.42 -9.26
N GLU A 288 24.56 -23.20 -8.41
CA GLU A 288 24.79 -22.83 -7.00
C GLU A 288 25.48 -21.46 -6.87
N VAL A 289 26.46 -21.18 -7.73
CA VAL A 289 27.18 -19.89 -7.76
C VAL A 289 26.27 -18.76 -8.24
N GLY A 290 25.48 -19.00 -9.29
CA GLY A 290 24.53 -18.00 -9.81
C GLY A 290 23.43 -17.66 -8.80
N GLU A 291 22.89 -18.66 -8.09
CA GLU A 291 21.93 -18.47 -7.01
C GLU A 291 22.52 -17.61 -5.88
N ALA A 292 23.73 -17.96 -5.41
CA ALA A 292 24.41 -17.19 -4.37
C ALA A 292 24.65 -15.73 -4.81
N THR A 293 25.08 -15.52 -6.05
CA THR A 293 25.31 -14.19 -6.62
C THR A 293 24.02 -13.38 -6.68
N MET A 294 22.91 -13.96 -7.17
CA MET A 294 21.61 -13.29 -7.21
C MET A 294 21.10 -12.91 -5.81
N LEU A 295 21.25 -13.79 -4.82
CA LEU A 295 20.87 -13.49 -3.44
C LEU A 295 21.73 -12.37 -2.84
N THR A 296 23.04 -12.39 -3.09
CA THR A 296 23.95 -11.31 -2.63
C THR A 296 23.58 -9.98 -3.27
N ALA A 297 23.33 -9.95 -4.58
CA ALA A 297 22.93 -8.75 -5.31
C ALA A 297 21.57 -8.21 -4.82
N GLY A 298 20.57 -9.09 -4.67
CA GLY A 298 19.25 -8.71 -4.18
C GLY A 298 19.27 -8.18 -2.75
N ARG A 299 20.08 -8.77 -1.86
CA ARG A 299 20.22 -8.26 -0.48
C ARG A 299 20.88 -6.89 -0.45
N ALA A 300 21.95 -6.71 -1.23
CA ALA A 300 22.59 -5.41 -1.37
C ALA A 300 21.61 -4.35 -1.89
N ALA A 301 20.73 -4.72 -2.85
CA ALA A 301 19.74 -3.82 -3.40
C ALA A 301 18.67 -3.44 -2.36
N ASN A 302 18.18 -4.41 -1.57
CA ASN A 302 17.24 -4.14 -0.48
C ASN A 302 17.86 -3.22 0.59
N ASP A 303 19.14 -3.41 0.92
CA ASP A 303 19.86 -2.60 1.90
C ASP A 303 20.00 -1.14 1.44
N THR A 304 20.05 -0.89 0.13
CA THR A 304 20.13 0.47 -0.46
C THR A 304 18.79 1.04 -0.91
N GLY A 305 17.72 0.24 -0.85
CA GLY A 305 16.41 0.62 -1.40
C GLY A 305 16.36 0.58 -2.93
N THR A 306 17.34 -0.03 -3.60
CA THR A 306 17.37 -0.21 -5.05
C THR A 306 16.29 -1.22 -5.47
N PRO A 307 15.39 -0.90 -6.41
CA PRO A 307 14.33 -1.80 -6.83
C PRO A 307 14.88 -3.06 -7.49
N VAL A 308 14.35 -4.21 -7.05
CA VAL A 308 14.71 -5.54 -7.57
C VAL A 308 13.60 -6.06 -8.48
N VAL A 309 13.98 -6.44 -9.71
CA VAL A 309 13.12 -7.13 -10.67
C VAL A 309 13.58 -8.58 -10.79
N VAL A 310 12.68 -9.55 -10.64
CA VAL A 310 12.98 -10.97 -10.76
C VAL A 310 12.31 -11.55 -12.01
N ASP A 311 13.10 -12.20 -12.87
CA ASP A 311 12.63 -13.01 -14.00
C ASP A 311 12.88 -14.50 -13.70
N PRO A 312 11.88 -15.24 -13.19
CA PRO A 312 12.02 -16.59 -12.66
C PRO A 312 11.99 -17.64 -13.77
N VAL A 313 12.76 -17.40 -14.86
CA VAL A 313 12.78 -18.20 -16.07
C VAL A 313 12.75 -19.71 -15.76
N GLY A 314 11.77 -20.40 -16.31
CA GLY A 314 11.62 -21.85 -16.20
C GLY A 314 11.16 -22.36 -14.83
N VAL A 315 10.68 -21.52 -13.92
CA VAL A 315 9.90 -21.99 -12.76
C VAL A 315 8.72 -22.84 -13.23
N GLY A 316 8.42 -23.91 -12.50
CA GLY A 316 7.50 -24.99 -12.88
C GLY A 316 8.13 -26.09 -13.74
N ALA A 317 9.34 -25.90 -14.27
CA ALA A 317 10.00 -26.91 -15.11
C ALA A 317 10.78 -27.95 -14.29
N THR A 318 11.40 -27.56 -13.19
CA THR A 318 12.17 -28.47 -12.32
C THR A 318 12.10 -28.04 -10.85
N PRO A 319 12.17 -28.99 -9.88
CA PRO A 319 12.14 -28.67 -8.46
C PRO A 319 13.25 -27.71 -8.01
N THR A 320 14.40 -27.73 -8.68
CA THR A 320 15.50 -26.81 -8.39
C THR A 320 15.14 -25.38 -8.79
N ARG A 321 14.50 -25.18 -9.95
CA ARG A 321 14.06 -23.84 -10.37
C ARG A 321 12.96 -23.32 -9.44
N ASP A 322 12.03 -24.18 -9.03
CA ASP A 322 10.96 -23.82 -8.08
C ASP A 322 11.54 -23.35 -6.74
N MET A 323 12.48 -24.12 -6.18
CA MET A 323 13.15 -23.77 -4.93
C MET A 323 13.92 -22.46 -5.01
N VAL A 324 14.65 -22.21 -6.11
CA VAL A 324 15.44 -20.98 -6.27
C VAL A 324 14.52 -19.77 -6.44
N ALA A 325 13.44 -19.88 -7.22
CA ALA A 325 12.48 -18.80 -7.41
C ALA A 325 11.80 -18.45 -6.08
N ASP A 326 11.27 -19.45 -5.36
CA ASP A 326 10.65 -19.26 -4.04
C ASP A 326 11.60 -18.58 -3.05
N ARG A 327 12.88 -18.97 -3.08
CA ARG A 327 13.90 -18.39 -2.21
C ARG A 327 14.21 -16.93 -2.55
N LEU A 328 14.33 -16.58 -3.83
CA LEU A 328 14.53 -15.19 -4.25
C LEU A 328 13.32 -14.33 -3.85
N LEU A 329 12.10 -14.82 -4.08
CA LEU A 329 10.87 -14.06 -3.80
C LEU A 329 10.53 -13.97 -2.31
N SER A 330 10.93 -14.95 -1.50
CA SER A 330 10.64 -14.98 -0.06
C SER A 330 11.74 -14.35 0.80
N GLU A 331 13.00 -14.33 0.35
CA GLU A 331 14.12 -13.75 1.10
C GLU A 331 14.44 -12.30 0.71
N LEU A 332 13.91 -11.79 -0.42
CA LEU A 332 14.17 -10.45 -0.93
C LEU A 332 12.90 -9.59 -0.96
N ASN A 333 13.06 -8.27 -0.82
CA ASN A 333 12.01 -7.31 -1.15
C ASN A 333 12.00 -7.07 -2.67
N VAL A 334 11.11 -7.76 -3.38
CA VAL A 334 11.05 -7.72 -4.85
C VAL A 334 10.02 -6.69 -5.29
N ALA A 335 10.45 -5.69 -6.06
CA ALA A 335 9.56 -4.65 -6.59
C ALA A 335 8.65 -5.23 -7.68
N VAL A 336 9.21 -5.98 -8.63
CA VAL A 336 8.46 -6.60 -9.73
C VAL A 336 8.92 -8.02 -10.01
N VAL A 337 7.98 -8.95 -10.15
CA VAL A 337 8.20 -10.29 -10.68
C VAL A 337 7.65 -10.36 -12.10
N LYS A 338 8.48 -10.77 -13.05
CA LYS A 338 8.09 -10.85 -14.46
C LYS A 338 8.28 -12.26 -14.99
N GLY A 339 7.19 -12.92 -15.40
CA GLY A 339 7.21 -14.26 -15.96
C GLY A 339 6.19 -14.43 -17.08
N ASN A 340 6.29 -15.50 -17.86
CA ASN A 340 5.20 -15.88 -18.76
C ASN A 340 4.03 -16.51 -17.97
N TYR A 341 2.89 -16.70 -18.62
CA TYR A 341 1.70 -17.29 -17.98
C TYR A 341 1.99 -18.59 -17.22
N GLY A 342 2.77 -19.51 -17.81
CA GLY A 342 3.10 -20.79 -17.17
C GLY A 342 3.98 -20.61 -15.93
N GLU A 343 4.92 -19.67 -15.96
CA GLU A 343 5.79 -19.35 -14.82
C GLU A 343 5.01 -18.70 -13.68
N ILE A 344 4.13 -17.74 -13.99
CA ILE A 344 3.28 -17.09 -12.97
C ILE A 344 2.26 -18.08 -12.37
N THR A 345 1.69 -18.97 -13.18
CA THR A 345 0.83 -20.05 -12.67
C THR A 345 1.61 -21.00 -11.75
N ALA A 346 2.85 -21.34 -12.09
CA ALA A 346 3.69 -22.19 -11.24
C ALA A 346 4.02 -21.51 -9.90
N LEU A 347 4.31 -20.21 -9.90
CA LEU A 347 4.56 -19.43 -8.69
C LEU A 347 3.33 -19.25 -7.80
N ALA A 348 2.15 -19.08 -8.39
CA ALA A 348 0.91 -18.99 -7.62
C ALA A 348 0.55 -20.30 -6.89
N GLY A 349 1.13 -21.43 -7.31
CA GLY A 349 0.96 -22.73 -6.67
C GLY A 349 -0.49 -23.26 -6.70
N ASP A 350 -0.79 -24.20 -5.80
CA ASP A 350 -2.10 -24.84 -5.71
C ASP A 350 -3.23 -23.86 -5.32
N ASP A 351 -2.93 -22.69 -4.76
CA ASP A 351 -3.94 -21.69 -4.39
C ASP A 351 -4.67 -21.10 -5.61
N ALA A 352 -4.03 -21.09 -6.79
CA ALA A 352 -4.68 -20.74 -8.06
C ALA A 352 -5.69 -21.81 -8.52
N THR A 353 -5.43 -23.09 -8.23
CA THR A 353 -6.36 -24.19 -8.57
C THR A 353 -7.52 -24.35 -7.57
N VAL A 354 -7.38 -23.83 -6.35
CA VAL A 354 -8.42 -23.92 -5.31
C VAL A 354 -9.55 -22.88 -5.48
N ARG A 355 -9.29 -21.75 -6.17
CA ARG A 355 -10.34 -20.75 -6.49
C ARG A 355 -10.99 -20.94 -7.87
N GLY A 356 -10.27 -21.53 -8.83
CA GLY A 356 -10.78 -21.90 -10.15
C GLY A 356 -11.42 -23.29 -10.17
N VAL A 357 -12.74 -23.37 -10.00
CA VAL A 357 -13.45 -24.63 -10.19
C VAL A 357 -13.65 -24.87 -11.70
N GLU A 358 -13.10 -26.00 -12.17
CA GLU A 358 -13.32 -26.67 -13.46
C GLU A 358 -12.43 -26.31 -14.67
N SER A 359 -11.52 -27.26 -14.96
CA SER A 359 -11.20 -27.80 -16.30
C SER A 359 -10.00 -27.26 -17.09
N VAL A 360 -9.06 -28.19 -17.29
CA VAL A 360 -8.12 -28.36 -18.40
C VAL A 360 -8.37 -27.48 -19.64
N GLY A 361 -7.43 -26.57 -19.91
CA GLY A 361 -7.14 -26.09 -21.26
C GLY A 361 -7.89 -24.84 -21.72
N GLU A 362 -7.75 -23.73 -21.00
CA GLU A 362 -7.82 -22.32 -21.45
C GLU A 362 -7.33 -21.49 -20.23
N TYR A 363 -6.44 -20.51 -20.41
CA TYR A 363 -5.87 -19.71 -19.30
C TYR A 363 -6.87 -18.65 -18.81
N ASP A 364 -8.08 -19.08 -18.46
CA ASP A 364 -9.28 -18.22 -18.43
C ASP A 364 -9.27 -17.13 -17.37
N ASP A 365 -8.38 -17.17 -16.38
CA ASP A 365 -8.11 -15.96 -15.59
C ASP A 365 -6.65 -15.87 -15.11
N ILE A 366 -5.74 -15.64 -16.07
CA ILE A 366 -4.35 -15.26 -15.73
C ILE A 366 -4.30 -14.00 -14.83
N ALA A 367 -5.30 -13.12 -14.88
CA ALA A 367 -5.35 -11.94 -14.03
C ALA A 367 -5.62 -12.32 -12.57
N GLU A 368 -6.55 -13.23 -12.30
CA GLU A 368 -6.74 -13.79 -10.95
C GLU A 368 -5.47 -14.50 -10.45
N THR A 369 -4.82 -15.27 -11.32
CA THR A 369 -3.57 -15.96 -10.98
C THR A 369 -2.45 -14.98 -10.63
N ALA A 370 -2.29 -13.92 -11.44
CA ALA A 370 -1.30 -12.88 -11.19
C ALA A 370 -1.61 -12.11 -9.89
N LEU A 371 -2.88 -11.83 -9.59
CA LEU A 371 -3.32 -11.25 -8.31
C LEU A 371 -2.98 -12.15 -7.11
N VAL A 372 -3.14 -13.48 -7.24
CA VAL A 372 -2.73 -14.43 -6.19
C VAL A 372 -1.22 -14.37 -6.00
N CYS A 373 -0.44 -14.46 -7.09
CA CYS A 373 1.02 -14.38 -7.03
C CYS A 373 1.49 -13.06 -6.39
N ALA A 374 0.89 -11.93 -6.77
CA ALA A 374 1.20 -10.61 -6.23
C ALA A 374 0.93 -10.53 -4.72
N ARG A 375 -0.19 -11.09 -4.25
CA ARG A 375 -0.49 -11.19 -2.81
C ARG A 375 0.46 -12.11 -2.05
N THR A 376 0.82 -13.24 -2.64
CA THR A 376 1.68 -14.24 -1.99
C THR A 376 3.07 -13.68 -1.72
N TYR A 377 3.62 -12.93 -2.66
CA TYR A 377 4.98 -12.41 -2.60
C TYR A 377 5.06 -10.90 -2.31
N ASP A 378 3.93 -10.24 -2.01
CA ASP A 378 3.82 -8.79 -1.76
C ASP A 378 4.57 -7.94 -2.79
N THR A 379 4.28 -8.18 -4.07
CA THR A 379 5.03 -7.63 -5.22
C THR A 379 4.11 -7.30 -6.39
N VAL A 380 4.59 -6.50 -7.34
CA VAL A 380 3.91 -6.32 -8.62
C VAL A 380 4.28 -7.47 -9.55
N VAL A 381 3.29 -8.05 -10.24
CA VAL A 381 3.48 -9.21 -11.12
C VAL A 381 3.21 -8.81 -12.56
N VAL A 382 4.14 -9.11 -13.46
CA VAL A 382 3.96 -9.07 -14.91
C VAL A 382 3.85 -10.51 -15.43
N ALA A 383 2.68 -10.86 -15.96
CA ALA A 383 2.41 -12.11 -16.65
C ALA A 383 2.36 -11.85 -18.16
N SER A 384 3.43 -12.21 -18.87
CA SER A 384 3.53 -11.98 -20.32
C SER A 384 2.86 -13.09 -21.14
N GLY A 385 2.17 -12.73 -22.21
CA GLY A 385 1.41 -13.66 -23.07
C GLY A 385 0.90 -13.03 -24.37
N GLU A 386 -0.22 -13.51 -24.91
CA GLU A 386 -0.90 -12.85 -26.05
C GLU A 386 -1.45 -11.47 -25.66
N THR A 387 -1.84 -11.32 -24.40
CA THR A 387 -2.21 -10.05 -23.77
C THR A 387 -1.44 -9.99 -22.47
N ASP A 388 -0.54 -9.03 -22.31
CA ASP A 388 0.20 -8.95 -21.07
C ASP A 388 -0.72 -8.52 -19.92
N VAL A 389 -0.49 -9.09 -18.74
CA VAL A 389 -1.20 -8.73 -17.51
C VAL A 389 -0.22 -8.23 -16.48
N VAL A 390 -0.50 -7.05 -15.92
CA VAL A 390 0.23 -6.51 -14.77
C VAL A 390 -0.71 -6.50 -13.57
N ALA A 391 -0.30 -7.08 -12.44
CA ALA A 391 -1.14 -7.21 -11.26
C ALA A 391 -0.44 -6.71 -9.99
N THR A 392 -1.19 -6.05 -9.14
CA THR A 392 -0.85 -5.77 -7.73
C THR A 392 -1.55 -6.79 -6.83
N ASP A 393 -1.52 -6.56 -5.52
CA ASP A 393 -2.26 -7.40 -4.57
C ASP A 393 -3.80 -7.26 -4.69
N HIS A 394 -4.29 -6.20 -5.34
CA HIS A 394 -5.71 -5.82 -5.39
C HIS A 394 -6.27 -5.57 -6.80
N ALA A 395 -5.44 -5.23 -7.78
CA ALA A 395 -5.88 -4.89 -9.14
C ALA A 395 -5.04 -5.60 -10.21
N ALA A 396 -5.65 -5.83 -11.37
CA ALA A 396 -4.96 -6.35 -12.54
C ALA A 396 -5.32 -5.54 -13.78
N TYR A 397 -4.29 -5.23 -14.58
CA TYR A 397 -4.33 -4.40 -15.77
C TYR A 397 -3.99 -5.28 -16.97
N LYS A 398 -4.78 -5.17 -18.04
CA LYS A 398 -4.52 -5.85 -19.31
C LYS A 398 -3.92 -4.86 -20.29
N LEU A 399 -2.77 -5.21 -20.87
CA LEU A 399 -2.09 -4.40 -21.86
C LEU A 399 -2.26 -5.04 -23.23
N SER A 400 -2.77 -4.26 -24.16
CA SER A 400 -2.92 -4.66 -25.56
C SER A 400 -1.87 -3.93 -26.39
N ALA A 401 -0.64 -4.43 -26.34
CA ALA A 401 0.45 -4.01 -27.20
C ALA A 401 1.36 -5.21 -27.48
N GLY A 402 1.80 -5.37 -28.73
CA GLY A 402 2.69 -6.45 -29.15
C GLY A 402 2.23 -7.13 -30.44
N ASP A 403 3.08 -8.03 -30.94
CA ASP A 403 2.78 -8.83 -32.13
C ASP A 403 3.13 -10.32 -31.88
N PRO A 404 2.33 -11.29 -32.37
CA PRO A 404 2.63 -12.71 -32.24
C PRO A 404 4.04 -13.13 -32.69
N ALA A 405 4.65 -12.42 -33.65
CA ALA A 405 6.01 -12.67 -34.12
C ALA A 405 7.07 -12.52 -33.01
N MET A 406 6.78 -11.77 -31.95
CA MET A 406 7.66 -11.65 -30.78
C MET A 406 7.92 -13.00 -30.09
N GLY A 407 6.96 -13.93 -30.17
CA GLY A 407 7.11 -15.29 -29.63
C GLY A 407 8.11 -16.16 -30.41
N GLU A 408 8.49 -15.75 -31.62
CA GLU A 408 9.49 -16.45 -32.45
C GLU A 408 10.92 -15.99 -32.15
N PHE A 409 11.09 -14.88 -31.44
CA PHE A 409 12.39 -14.33 -31.08
C PHE A 409 12.81 -14.80 -29.68
N VAL A 410 13.92 -15.53 -29.61
CA VAL A 410 14.47 -16.02 -28.34
C VAL A 410 14.93 -14.84 -27.50
N GLY A 411 14.40 -14.72 -26.28
CA GLY A 411 14.84 -13.73 -25.31
C GLY A 411 13.95 -12.49 -25.16
N THR A 412 12.85 -12.38 -25.90
CA THR A 412 11.86 -11.29 -25.71
C THR A 412 11.39 -11.18 -24.27
N GLY A 413 11.17 -12.32 -23.61
CA GLY A 413 10.84 -12.37 -22.20
C GLY A 413 11.93 -11.77 -21.29
N CYS A 414 13.21 -12.05 -21.57
CA CYS A 414 14.33 -11.52 -20.78
C CYS A 414 14.57 -10.03 -21.08
N MET A 415 14.39 -9.61 -22.34
CA MET A 415 14.42 -8.20 -22.74
C MET A 415 13.34 -7.40 -22.02
N LEU A 416 12.14 -7.95 -21.85
CA LEU A 416 11.08 -7.36 -21.04
C LEU A 416 11.51 -7.17 -19.58
N GLY A 417 12.20 -8.15 -18.98
CA GLY A 417 12.80 -7.96 -17.65
C GLY A 417 13.78 -6.78 -17.61
N GLY A 418 14.61 -6.62 -18.65
CA GLY A 418 15.51 -5.47 -18.80
C GLY A 418 14.79 -4.14 -18.93
N ALA A 419 13.69 -4.09 -19.68
CA ALA A 419 12.88 -2.88 -19.86
C ALA A 419 12.20 -2.46 -18.56
N VAL A 420 11.54 -3.40 -17.86
CA VAL A 420 10.91 -3.14 -16.56
C VAL A 420 11.93 -2.67 -15.54
N ALA A 421 13.12 -3.29 -15.46
CA ALA A 421 14.19 -2.84 -14.57
C ALA A 421 14.71 -1.45 -14.93
N THR A 422 14.76 -1.10 -16.23
CA THR A 422 15.19 0.24 -16.66
C THR A 422 14.22 1.32 -16.19
N VAL A 423 12.91 1.10 -16.34
CA VAL A 423 11.91 2.07 -15.86
C VAL A 423 11.85 2.08 -14.33
N ALA A 424 11.99 0.93 -13.67
CA ALA A 424 12.05 0.86 -12.21
C ALA A 424 13.16 1.72 -11.60
N GLY A 425 14.27 1.93 -12.33
CA GLY A 425 15.35 2.80 -11.85
C GLY A 425 15.03 4.29 -11.82
N VAL A 426 13.87 4.73 -12.34
CA VAL A 426 13.44 6.13 -12.33
C VAL A 426 12.01 6.34 -11.80
N ALA A 427 11.19 5.29 -11.75
CA ALA A 427 9.80 5.38 -11.30
C ALA A 427 9.70 5.30 -9.77
N ASP A 428 8.78 6.08 -9.20
CA ASP A 428 8.49 6.07 -7.75
C ASP A 428 7.61 4.86 -7.34
N ASP A 429 6.86 4.28 -8.29
CA ASP A 429 5.94 3.15 -8.08
C ASP A 429 6.34 1.93 -8.94
N PRO A 430 6.55 0.74 -8.35
CA PRO A 430 6.75 -0.50 -9.08
C PRO A 430 5.63 -0.84 -10.08
N LEU A 431 4.39 -0.41 -9.83
CA LEU A 431 3.28 -0.63 -10.77
C LEU A 431 3.48 0.19 -12.05
N GLU A 432 3.87 1.46 -11.94
CA GLU A 432 4.21 2.30 -13.10
C GLU A 432 5.35 1.68 -13.90
N ALA A 433 6.42 1.24 -13.22
CA ALA A 433 7.56 0.59 -13.85
C ALA A 433 7.16 -0.67 -14.63
N ALA A 434 6.32 -1.51 -14.03
CA ALA A 434 5.82 -2.73 -14.65
C ALA A 434 4.94 -2.44 -15.87
N LEU A 435 4.03 -1.46 -15.78
CA LEU A 435 3.13 -1.07 -16.88
C LEU A 435 3.91 -0.43 -18.03
N ALA A 436 4.71 0.61 -17.76
CA ALA A 436 5.46 1.35 -18.77
C ALA A 436 6.54 0.48 -19.44
N GLY A 437 7.29 -0.31 -18.66
CA GLY A 437 8.30 -1.23 -19.20
C GLY A 437 7.70 -2.30 -20.10
N THR A 438 6.52 -2.82 -19.74
CA THR A 438 5.78 -3.80 -20.57
C THR A 438 5.25 -3.16 -21.84
N LEU A 439 4.61 -2.00 -21.73
CA LEU A 439 4.08 -1.27 -22.90
C LEU A 439 5.19 -0.86 -23.88
N ALA A 440 6.34 -0.42 -23.38
CA ALA A 440 7.49 -0.05 -24.22
C ALA A 440 7.94 -1.22 -25.13
N ILE A 441 8.03 -2.43 -24.58
CA ILE A 441 8.41 -3.62 -25.34
C ILE A 441 7.31 -4.07 -26.29
N GLY A 442 6.04 -4.01 -25.87
CA GLY A 442 4.90 -4.31 -26.73
C GLY A 442 4.86 -3.41 -27.97
N VAL A 443 4.91 -2.08 -27.77
CA VAL A 443 4.89 -1.09 -28.87
C VAL A 443 6.12 -1.23 -29.77
N ALA A 444 7.30 -1.48 -29.20
CA ALA A 444 8.50 -1.74 -30.00
C ALA A 444 8.38 -3.03 -30.83
N GLY A 445 7.73 -4.06 -30.29
CA GLY A 445 7.43 -5.30 -30.99
C GLY A 445 6.48 -5.10 -32.17
N GLU A 446 5.40 -4.35 -31.98
CA GLU A 446 4.47 -3.98 -33.07
C GLU A 446 5.17 -3.22 -34.20
N ALA A 447 6.07 -2.31 -33.84
CA ALA A 447 6.81 -1.53 -34.83
C ALA A 447 7.86 -2.35 -35.61
N ALA A 448 8.33 -3.46 -35.02
CA ALA A 448 9.33 -4.34 -35.62
C ALA A 448 8.74 -5.41 -36.55
N ALA A 449 7.48 -5.82 -36.31
CA ALA A 449 6.73 -6.77 -37.14
C ALA A 449 6.28 -6.14 -38.48
#